data_AF-A0A7C3DK43-F1
#
_entry.id   AF-A0A7C3DK43-F1
#
_cell.length_a   1.000
_cell.length_b   1.000
_cell.length_c   1.000
_cell.angle_alpha   90.00
_cell.angle_beta   90.00
_cell.angle_gamma   90.00
#
_symmetry.space_group_name_H-M   'P 1'
#
loop_
_entity.id
_entity.type
_entity.pdbx_description
1 polymer ?
#
loop_
_entity_poly.entity_id
_entity_poly.type
_entity_poly.pdbx_seq_one_letter_code
_entity_poly.pdbx_strand_id
1 'polypeptide(L)' 'MQFHVHARWDDEAQVWVAESDDLPGLVAEAGTVEDLLKKLSVLVPELAELNLGQSSGKGTFTLTAERELAFS' A
#
# COMPACT_ATOMS: atom_id res chain seq x y z
N MET A 1 -2.02 -3.26 16.03
CA MET A 1 -2.07 -4.21 14.90
C MET A 1 -1.13 -3.72 13.82
N GLN A 2 -0.55 -4.62 13.03
CA GLN A 2 0.36 -4.27 11.95
C GLN A 2 -0.18 -4.83 10.65
N PHE A 3 -0.30 -3.97 9.63
CA PHE A 3 -0.71 -4.34 8.28
C PHE A 3 0.51 -4.38 7.35
N HIS A 4 0.51 -5.30 6.40
CA HIS A 4 1.56 -5.42 5.39
C HIS A 4 1.02 -5.00 4.03
N VAL A 5 1.62 -3.97 3.45
CA VAL A 5 1.31 -3.50 2.11
C VAL A 5 2.48 -3.83 1.21
N HIS A 6 2.18 -4.48 0.09
CA HIS A 6 3.16 -4.79 -0.95
C HIS A 6 2.96 -3.85 -2.12
N ALA A 7 4.04 -3.24 -2.58
CA ALA A 7 4.06 -2.43 -3.78
C ALA A 7 5.00 -3.02 -4.82
N ARG A 8 4.52 -3.10 -6.06
CA ARG A 8 5.30 -3.54 -7.22
C ARG A 8 5.35 -2.42 -8.24
N TRP A 9 6.49 -2.27 -8.89
CA TRP A 9 6.62 -1.35 -10.01
C TRP A 9 5.98 -1.94 -11.26
N ASP A 10 5.11 -1.19 -11.90
CA ASP A 10 4.56 -1.47 -13.23
C ASP A 10 5.37 -0.69 -14.28
N ASP A 11 6.15 -1.40 -15.10
CA ASP A 11 6.96 -0.78 -16.16
C ASP A 11 6.13 -0.30 -17.37
N GLU A 12 4.92 -0.79 -17.59
CA GLU A 12 4.06 -0.28 -18.67
C GLU A 12 3.45 1.07 -18.27
N ALA A 13 2.92 1.15 -17.05
CA ALA A 13 2.26 2.34 -16.53
C ALA A 13 3.21 3.35 -15.88
N GLN A 14 4.46 2.96 -15.61
CA GLN A 14 5.47 3.76 -14.92
C GLN A 14 5.00 4.25 -13.53
N VAL A 15 4.34 3.37 -12.79
CA VAL A 15 3.84 3.64 -11.44
C VAL A 15 4.12 2.47 -10.51
N TRP A 16 4.23 2.76 -9.22
CA TRP A 16 4.09 1.75 -8.17
C TRP A 16 2.61 1.43 -7.99
N VAL A 17 2.28 0.14 -7.84
CA VAL A 17 0.94 -0.37 -7.52
C VAL A 17 1.02 -1.10 -6.18
N ALA A 18 0.20 -0.69 -5.22
CA ALA A 18 0.12 -1.24 -3.87
C ALA A 18 -1.16 -2.05 -3.65
N GLU A 19 -1.00 -3.19 -2.98
CA GLU A 19 -2.07 -4.10 -2.56
C GLU A 19 -1.75 -4.71 -1.17
N SER A 20 -2.76 -5.28 -0.50
CA SER A 20 -2.60 -5.92 0.80
C SER A 20 -3.65 -6.99 1.04
N ASP A 21 -3.21 -8.18 1.44
CA ASP A 21 -4.10 -9.26 1.89
C ASP A 21 -4.71 -8.96 3.27
N ASP A 22 -4.00 -8.18 4.10
CA ASP A 22 -4.48 -7.78 5.42
C ASP A 22 -5.61 -6.73 5.32
N LEU A 23 -5.74 -6.05 4.17
CA LEU A 23 -6.69 -4.97 3.92
C LEU A 23 -7.43 -5.18 2.59
N PRO A 24 -8.45 -6.05 2.56
CA PRO A 24 -9.23 -6.31 1.35
C PRO A 24 -9.78 -5.02 0.73
N GLY A 25 -9.53 -4.84 -0.57
CA GLY A 25 -9.94 -3.64 -1.31
C GLY A 25 -8.93 -2.50 -1.32
N LEU A 26 -7.76 -2.65 -0.67
CA LEU A 26 -6.66 -1.71 -0.82
C LEU A 26 -6.03 -1.86 -2.21
N VAL A 27 -6.25 -0.86 -3.05
CA VAL A 27 -5.54 -0.67 -4.32
C VAL A 27 -5.15 0.80 -4.42
N ALA A 28 -3.86 1.08 -4.58
CA ALA A 28 -3.35 2.44 -4.76
C ALA A 28 -2.16 2.46 -5.70
N GLU A 29 -2.01 3.53 -6.46
CA GLU A 29 -0.88 3.68 -7.38
C GLU A 29 -0.25 5.08 -7.31
N ALA A 30 1.04 5.20 -7.57
CA ALA A 30 1.73 6.49 -7.67
C ALA A 30 3.07 6.38 -8.41
N GLY A 31 3.53 7.47 -9.03
CA GLY A 31 4.82 7.50 -9.73
C GLY A 31 6.05 7.39 -8.82
N THR A 32 5.91 7.63 -7.51
CA THR A 32 7.00 7.54 -6.52
C THR A 32 6.53 6.79 -5.28
N VAL A 33 7.47 6.19 -4.55
CA VAL A 33 7.15 5.50 -3.27
C VAL A 33 6.66 6.51 -2.23
N GLU A 34 7.21 7.73 -2.23
CA GLU A 34 6.81 8.80 -1.33
C GLU A 34 5.35 9.24 -1.56
N ASP A 35 4.92 9.37 -2.81
CA ASP A 35 3.53 9.71 -3.12
C ASP A 35 2.59 8.54 -2.86
N LEU A 36 3.07 7.30 -3.04
CA LEU A 36 2.32 6.11 -2.65
C LEU A 36 2.09 6.07 -1.13
N LEU A 37 3.13 6.34 -0.33
CA LEU A 37 3.02 6.42 1.13
C LEU A 37 2.02 7.48 1.59
N LYS A 38 1.97 8.64 0.92
CA LYS A 38 0.97 9.69 1.21
C LYS A 38 -0.46 9.21 0.94
N LYS A 39 -0.69 8.42 -0.11
CA LYS A 39 -2.02 7.83 -0.39
C LYS A 39 -2.36 6.76 0.65
N LEU A 40 -1.41 5.88 0.95
CA LEU A 40 -1.59 4.78 1.91
C LEU A 40 -1.86 5.27 3.33
N SER A 41 -1.30 6.41 3.75
CA SER A 41 -1.57 6.98 5.08
C SER A 41 -3.03 7.39 5.31
N VAL A 42 -3.80 7.58 4.23
CA VAL A 42 -5.24 7.87 4.26
C VAL A 42 -6.05 6.59 4.05
N LEU A 43 -5.72 5.82 3.02
CA LEU A 43 -6.51 4.65 2.62
C LEU A 43 -6.44 3.49 3.63
N VAL A 44 -5.26 3.25 4.23
CA VAL A 44 -5.08 2.12 5.17
C VAL A 44 -5.97 2.27 6.42
N PRO A 45 -5.99 3.43 7.12
CA PRO A 45 -6.91 3.63 8.23
C PRO A 45 -8.38 3.50 7.84
N GLU A 46 -8.79 4.10 6.71
CA GLU A 46 -10.19 4.07 6.26
C GLU A 46 -10.66 2.64 5.99
N LEU A 47 -9.87 1.85 5.26
CA LEU A 47 -10.20 0.45 4.97
C LEU A 47 -10.15 -0.43 6.22
N ALA A 48 -9.21 -0.18 7.14
CA ALA A 48 -9.16 -0.89 8.41
C ALA A 48 -10.41 -0.64 9.26
N GLU A 49 -10.91 0.60 9.29
CA GLU A 49 -12.14 0.94 9.99
C GLU A 49 -13.36 0.25 9.36
N LEU A 50 -13.49 0.35 8.03
CA LEU A 50 -14.62 -0.20 7.27
C LEU A 50 -14.71 -1.72 7.36
N ASN A 51 -13.58 -2.42 7.20
CA ASN A 51 -13.57 -3.88 7.07
C ASN A 51 -13.48 -4.61 8.42
N LEU A 52 -12.87 -3.99 9.43
CA LEU A 52 -12.56 -4.65 10.70
C LEU A 52 -13.31 -4.03 11.90
N GLY A 53 -14.16 -3.02 11.67
CA GLY A 53 -14.91 -2.33 12.72
C GLY A 53 -14.02 -1.57 13.72
N GLN A 54 -12.82 -1.18 13.27
CA GLN A 54 -11.78 -0.59 14.11
C GLN A 54 -12.00 0.91 14.30
N SER A 55 -12.81 1.29 15.29
CA SER A 55 -13.05 2.70 15.65
C SER A 55 -11.93 3.34 16.51
N SER A 56 -10.87 2.60 16.83
CA SER A 56 -9.84 3.02 17.81
C SER A 56 -8.59 3.65 17.20
N GLY A 57 -8.49 3.79 15.87
CA GLY A 57 -7.48 4.61 15.19
C GLY A 57 -6.00 4.25 15.44
N LYS A 58 -5.70 3.08 16.02
CA LYS A 58 -4.33 2.67 16.38
C LYS A 58 -3.90 1.44 15.60
N GLY A 59 -3.21 1.68 14.50
CA GLY A 59 -2.53 0.67 13.70
C GLY A 59 -1.26 1.25 13.11
N THR A 60 -0.32 0.36 12.78
CA THR A 60 0.81 0.69 11.93
C THR A 60 0.71 -0.14 10.67
N PHE A 61 1.32 0.33 9.59
CA PHE A 61 1.54 -0.49 8.41
C PHE A 61 3.00 -0.41 8.00
N THR A 62 3.49 -1.48 7.38
CA THR A 62 4.78 -1.52 6.70
C THR A 62 4.52 -1.59 5.21
N LEU A 63 5.28 -0.82 4.43
CA LEU A 63 5.33 -0.91 2.98
C LEU A 63 6.59 -1.67 2.56
N THR A 64 6.43 -2.76 1.84
CA THR A 64 7.50 -3.42 1.10
C THR A 64 7.37 -3.07 -0.37
N ALA A 65 8.34 -2.35 -0.93
CA ALA A 65 8.36 -1.95 -2.34
C ALA A 65 9.45 -2.73 -3.08
N GLU A 66 9.05 -3.49 -4.11
CA GLU A 66 9.93 -4.35 -4.88
C GLU A 66 9.89 -3.96 -6.37
N ARG A 67 11.08 -3.81 -6.97
CA ARG A 67 11.25 -3.58 -8.40
C ARG A 67 12.39 -4.46 -8.91
N GLU A 68 12.11 -5.28 -9.91
CA GLU A 68 13.12 -6.09 -10.58
C GLU A 68 13.86 -5.25 -11.63
N LEU A 69 15.19 -5.37 -11.66
CA LEU A 69 16.04 -4.71 -12.65
C LEU A 69 16.86 -5.78 -13.35
N ALA A 70 16.75 -5.84 -14.68
CA ALA A 70 17.60 -6.71 -15.48
C ALA A 70 18.98 -6.07 -15.68
N PHE A 71 20.05 -6.88 -15.56
CA PHE A 71 21.42 -6.50 -15.87
C PHE A 71 22.05 -7.52 -16.83
N SER A 72 23.12 -7.13 -17.53
CA SER A 72 23.88 -7.96 -18.48
C SER A 72 25.36 -7.97 -18.13
#